data_AF-A0A920C2T5-F1
#
_entry.id   AF-A0A920C2T5-F1
#
_cell.length_a   1.000
_cell.length_b   1.000
_cell.length_c   1.000
_cell.angle_alpha   90.00
_cell.angle_beta   90.00
_cell.angle_gamma   90.00
#
_symmetry.space_group_name_H-M   'P 1'
#
loop_
_entity.id
_entity.type
_entity.pdbx_description
1 polymer ?
#
loop_
_entity_poly.entity_id
_entity_poly.type
_entity_poly.pdbx_seq_one_letter_code
_entity_poly.pdbx_strand_id
1 'polypeptide(L)' 'MPLSDNYKATDLALVMQEYERLFSATEKVFQMADTAQFELQGNAILEINGALENLSILNRKKKDADAVKPINEDIRRHMF' A
#
# COMPACT_ATOMS: atom_id res chain seq x y z
N MET A 1 15.20 2.62 5.66
CA MET A 1 14.64 1.40 6.27
C MET A 1 13.92 0.61 5.18
N PRO A 2 14.27 -0.65 4.95
CA PRO A 2 13.57 -1.48 3.96
C PRO A 2 12.11 -1.76 4.38
N LEU A 3 11.23 -1.91 3.40
CA LEU A 3 9.81 -2.23 3.59
C LEU A 3 9.60 -3.56 4.36
N SER A 4 10.59 -4.46 4.28
CA SER A 4 10.65 -5.72 5.02
C SER A 4 10.56 -5.57 6.53
N ASP A 5 11.06 -4.45 7.07
CA ASP A 5 11.10 -4.22 8.52
C ASP A 5 9.75 -3.71 9.04
N ASN A 6 8.84 -3.40 8.13
CA ASN A 6 7.65 -2.62 8.38
C ASN A 6 6.35 -3.39 8.12
N TYR A 7 6.39 -4.55 7.46
CA TYR A 7 5.20 -5.32 7.16
C TYR A 7 5.46 -6.81 7.43
N LYS A 8 4.44 -7.54 7.88
CA LYS A 8 4.53 -9.01 7.91
C LYS A 8 4.73 -9.52 6.47
N ALA A 9 5.40 -10.65 6.29
CA ALA A 9 5.70 -11.19 4.96
C ALA A 9 4.47 -11.30 4.04
N THR A 10 3.30 -11.64 4.60
CA THR A 10 2.02 -11.71 3.88
C THR A 10 1.50 -10.34 3.44
N ASP A 11 1.66 -9.31 4.28
CA ASP A 11 1.24 -7.95 3.98
C ASP A 11 2.25 -7.26 3.04
N LEU A 12 3.53 -7.62 3.14
CA LEU A 12 4.59 -7.13 2.27
C LEU A 12 4.35 -7.53 0.82
N ALA A 13 3.93 -8.77 0.55
CA ALA A 13 3.60 -9.21 -0.80
C ALA A 13 2.45 -8.37 -1.41
N LEU A 14 1.42 -8.06 -0.62
CA LEU A 14 0.31 -7.21 -1.04
C LEU A 14 0.78 -5.76 -1.27
N VAL A 15 1.62 -5.22 -0.39
CA VAL A 15 2.20 -3.89 -0.56
C VAL A 15 3.02 -3.82 -1.86
N MET A 16 3.88 -4.81 -2.12
CA MET A 16 4.67 -4.88 -3.34
C MET A 16 3.79 -4.94 -4.59
N GLN A 17 2.73 -5.75 -4.57
CA GLN A 17 1.77 -5.84 -5.67
C GLN A 17 1.09 -4.49 -5.98
N GLU A 18 0.68 -3.74 -4.95
CA GLU A 18 0.06 -2.43 -5.16
C GLU A 18 1.08 -1.37 -5.61
N TYR A 19 2.35 -1.48 -5.18
CA TYR A 19 3.44 -0.67 -5.72
C TYR A 19 3.70 -0.93 -7.21
N GLU A 20 3.72 -2.20 -7.63
CA GLU A 20 3.86 -2.58 -9.04
C GLU A 20 2.69 -2.06 -9.88
N ARG A 21 1.45 -2.15 -9.36
CA ARG A 21 0.27 -1.56 -10.02
C ARG A 21 0.40 -0.05 -10.18
N LEU A 22 0.82 0.65 -9.12
CA LEU A 22 1.00 2.10 -9.15
C LEU A 22 2.06 2.49 -10.19
N PHE A 23 3.19 1.78 -10.23
CA PHE A 23 4.26 2.03 -11.17
C PHE A 23 3.81 1.79 -12.62
N SER A 24 3.17 0.64 -12.88
CA SER A 24 2.67 0.31 -14.21
C SER A 24 1.59 1.29 -14.70
N ALA A 25 0.65 1.68 -13.84
CA ALA A 25 -0.36 2.66 -14.18
C ALA A 25 0.26 4.04 -14.46
N THR A 26 1.31 4.40 -13.74
CA THR A 26 2.07 5.65 -13.98
C THR A 26 2.79 5.62 -15.33
N GLU A 27 3.45 4.51 -15.68
CA GLU A 27 4.07 4.34 -17.00
C GLU A 27 3.03 4.45 -18.14
N LYS A 28 1.84 3.88 -17.96
CA LYS A 28 0.73 4.03 -18.91
C LYS A 28 0.33 5.49 -19.10
N VAL A 29 0.28 6.30 -18.02
CA VAL A 29 -0.03 7.74 -18.12
C VAL A 29 1.03 8.46 -18.95
N PHE A 30 2.32 8.16 -18.75
CA PHE A 30 3.38 8.76 -19.55
C PHE A 30 3.28 8.34 -21.03
N GLN A 31 3.04 7.06 -21.32
CA GLN A 31 2.83 6.59 -22.69
C GLN A 31 1.61 7.24 -23.35
N MET A 32 0.52 7.46 -22.61
CA MET A 32 -0.66 8.16 -23.13
C MET A 32 -0.34 9.62 -23.47
N ALA A 33 0.45 10.30 -22.64
CA ALA A 33 0.91 11.66 -22.90
C ALA A 33 1.79 11.72 -24.17
N ASP A 34 2.70 10.76 -24.33
CA ASP A 34 3.59 10.67 -25.51
C ASP A 34 2.83 10.34 -26.80
N THR A 35 1.73 9.58 -26.70
CA THR A 35 0.91 9.15 -27.85
C THR A 35 -0.34 9.98 -28.08
N ALA A 36 -0.55 11.03 -27.27
CA ALA A 36 -1.75 11.88 -27.26
C ALA A 36 -3.08 11.11 -27.06
N GLN A 37 -3.05 9.93 -26.42
CA GLN A 37 -4.21 9.08 -26.14
C GLN A 37 -4.94 9.50 -24.85
N PHE A 38 -5.33 10.77 -24.76
CA PHE A 38 -5.96 11.34 -23.56
C PHE A 38 -7.31 10.70 -23.21
N GLU A 39 -7.96 10.05 -24.17
CA GLU A 39 -9.22 9.33 -23.99
C GLU A 39 -9.10 8.18 -22.98
N LEU A 40 -7.90 7.62 -22.81
CA LEU A 40 -7.61 6.53 -21.88
C LEU A 40 -7.12 7.01 -20.51
N GLN A 41 -6.92 8.33 -20.34
CA GLN A 41 -6.37 8.93 -19.12
C GLN A 41 -7.24 8.62 -17.88
N GLY A 42 -8.56 8.60 -18.04
CA GLY A 42 -9.49 8.31 -16.94
C GLY A 42 -9.26 6.94 -16.32
N ASN A 43 -9.01 5.92 -17.14
CA ASN A 43 -8.77 4.55 -16.65
C ASN A 43 -7.44 4.45 -15.89
N ALA A 44 -6.38 5.09 -16.40
CA ALA A 44 -5.09 5.09 -15.75
C ALA A 44 -5.11 5.84 -14.41
N ILE A 45 -5.83 6.96 -14.32
CA ILE A 45 -6.02 7.70 -13.06
C ILE A 45 -6.82 6.86 -12.05
N LEU A 46 -7.85 6.14 -12.50
CA LEU A 46 -8.61 5.23 -11.63
C LEU A 46 -7.75 4.08 -11.09
N GLU A 47 -6.89 3.48 -11.92
CA GLU A 47 -5.93 2.46 -11.48
C GLU A 47 -4.95 3.01 -10.43
N ILE A 48 -4.40 4.21 -10.64
CA ILE A 48 -3.51 4.90 -9.69
C ILE A 48 -4.22 5.15 -8.36
N ASN A 49 -5.43 5.72 -8.41
CA ASN A 49 -6.20 6.03 -7.20
C ASN A 49 -6.53 4.76 -6.40
N GLY A 50 -6.92 3.67 -7.09
CA GLY A 50 -7.19 2.39 -6.44
C GLY A 50 -5.95 1.80 -5.76
N ALA A 51 -4.79 1.84 -6.41
CA ALA A 51 -3.54 1.37 -5.82
C ALA A 51 -3.16 2.18 -4.57
N LEU A 52 -3.31 3.52 -4.62
CA LEU A 52 -3.04 4.40 -3.47
C LEU A 52 -4.00 4.14 -2.30
N GLU A 53 -5.29 3.92 -2.58
CA GLU A 53 -6.27 3.59 -1.55
C GLU A 53 -5.95 2.26 -0.87
N ASN A 54 -5.60 1.23 -1.65
CA ASN A 54 -5.18 -0.06 -1.11
C ASN A 54 -3.92 0.04 -0.24
N LEU A 55 -2.91 0.79 -0.67
CA LEU A 55 -1.71 1.05 0.12
C LEU A 55 -2.03 1.78 1.42
N SER A 56 -2.96 2.75 1.38
CA SER A 56 -3.43 3.47 2.57
C SER A 56 -4.11 2.52 3.57
N ILE A 57 -4.97 1.62 3.08
CA ILE A 57 -5.63 0.59 3.91
C ILE A 57 -4.61 -0.35 4.54
N LEU A 58 -3.63 -0.84 3.77
CA LEU A 58 -2.57 -1.72 4.27
C LEU A 58 -1.71 -1.03 5.33
N ASN A 59 -1.39 0.25 5.14
CA ASN A 59 -0.67 1.06 6.13
C ASN A 59 -1.50 1.27 7.41
N ARG A 60 -2.80 1.50 7.29
CA ARG A 60 -3.70 1.62 8.46
C ARG A 60 -3.78 0.31 9.24
N LYS A 61 -3.96 -0.83 8.56
CA LYS A 61 -3.95 -2.17 9.19
C LYS A 61 -2.67 -2.42 9.99
N LYS A 62 -1.53 -2.01 9.45
CA LYS A 62 -0.25 -2.09 10.17
C LYS A 62 -0.26 -1.23 11.43
N LYS A 63 -0.63 0.05 11.33
CA LYS A 63 -0.70 0.97 12.48
C LYS A 63 -1.62 0.42 13.58
N ASP A 64 -2.78 -0.11 13.20
CA ASP A 64 -3.72 -0.72 14.13
C ASP A 64 -3.10 -1.96 14.82
N ALA A 65 -2.40 -2.81 14.06
CA ALA A 65 -1.70 -3.98 14.62
C ALA A 65 -0.56 -3.60 15.58
N ASP A 66 0.18 -2.52 15.28
CA ASP A 66 1.24 -2.02 16.16
C ASP A 66 0.68 -1.33 17.42
N ALA A 67 -0.49 -0.70 17.35
CA ALA A 67 -1.18 -0.13 18.51
C ALA A 67 -1.71 -1.18 19.51
N VAL A 68 -1.99 -2.40 19.04
CA VAL A 68 -2.47 -3.52 19.89
C VAL A 68 -1.33 -4.20 20.66
N LYS A 69 -0.10 -4.21 20.14
CA LYS A 69 1.07 -4.81 20.82
C LYS A 69 1.35 -4.28 22.23
N PRO A 70 1.36 -2.97 22.51
CA PRO A 70 1.68 -2.47 23.85
C PRO A 70 0.66 -2.89 24.92
N ILE A 71 -0.62 -3.07 24.57
CA ILE A 71 -1.67 -3.46 25.52
C ILE A 71 -1.46 -4.90 26.03
N ASN A 72 -1.05 -5.83 25.15
CA ASN A 72 -0.84 -7.22 25.53
C ASN A 72 0.44 -7.44 26.37
N GLU A 73 1.44 -6.59 26.25
CA GLU A 73 2.64 -6.65 27.11
C GLU A 73 2.39 -6.09 28.51
N ASP A 74 1.62 -5.01 28.65
CA ASP A 74 1.21 -4.48 29.96
C ASP A 74 0.29 -5.46 30.70
N ILE A 75 -0.68 -6.07 30.01
CA ILE A 75 -1.55 -7.09 30.61
C ILE A 75 -0.71 -8.29 31.10
N ARG A 76 0.27 -8.77 30.33
CA ARG A 76 1.17 -9.86 30.77
C ARG A 76 2.05 -9.47 31.95
N ARG A 77 2.52 -8.22 32.03
CA ARG A 77 3.37 -7.73 33.13
C ARG A 77 2.61 -7.54 34.45
N HIS A 78 1.29 -7.37 34.40
CA HIS A 78 0.44 -7.13 35.56
C HIS A 78 -0.47 -8.31 35.95
N MET A 79 -0.44 -9.43 35.21
CA MET A 79 -1.16 -10.67 35.55
C MET A 79 -0.31 -11.71 36.33
N PHE A 80 0.94 -11.39 36.70
CA PHE A 80 1.80 -12.24 37.54
C PHE A 80 2.19 -11.53 38.82
#